data_AF-A0A6P7YQ05-F1
#
_entry.id   AF-A0A6P7YQ05-F1
#
_cell.length_a   1.000
_cell.length_b   1.000
_cell.length_c   1.000
_cell.angle_alpha   90.00
_cell.angle_beta   90.00
_cell.angle_gamma   90.00
#
_symmetry.space_group_name_H-M   'P 1'
#
loop_
_entity.id
_entity.type
_entity.pdbx_description
1 polymer ?
#
loop_
_entity_poly.entity_id
_entity_poly.type
_entity_poly.pdbx_seq_one_letter_code
_entity_poly.pdbx_strand_id
1 'polypeptide(L)'
;MAGTGVQIQSWDFLYNENRTAHNTIEYSTRELVVRRADPFKIILVFNVPIQSEDITFTVKTGPAPSVHTKTLAMFSASSASGNINSWSAVRGQSGSNNMTITITSPSDAIMDITL
;
A
#
# COMPACT_ATOMS: atom_id res chain seq x y z
N MET A 1 10.80 28.07 10.80
CA MET A 1 10.50 27.89 9.36
C MET A 1 9.93 26.49 9.20
N ALA A 2 8.63 26.36 8.95
CA ALA A 2 8.02 25.06 8.65
C ALA A 2 8.46 24.64 7.24
N GLY A 3 8.98 23.41 7.10
CA GLY A 3 9.58 22.93 5.85
C GLY A 3 8.56 22.85 4.71
N THR A 4 8.92 23.40 3.55
CA THR A 4 8.14 23.39 2.29
C THR A 4 8.26 22.06 1.54
N GLY A 5 8.19 20.94 2.26
CA GLY A 5 8.36 19.59 1.70
C GLY A 5 7.05 18.99 1.18
N VAL A 6 7.17 17.97 0.33
CA VAL A 6 6.03 17.13 -0.09
C VAL A 6 5.52 16.37 1.13
N GLN A 7 4.20 16.37 1.33
CA GLN A 7 3.52 15.71 2.43
C GLN A 7 2.27 15.00 1.91
N ILE A 8 2.00 13.80 2.44
CA ILE A 8 0.72 13.12 2.27
C ILE A 8 -0.30 13.83 3.17
N GLN A 9 -1.39 14.35 2.57
CA GLN A 9 -2.50 14.99 3.27
C GLN A 9 -3.59 13.99 3.66
N SER A 10 -3.86 13.02 2.79
CA SER A 10 -4.85 11.96 3.03
C SER A 10 -4.59 10.76 2.13
N TRP A 11 -5.31 9.68 2.39
CA TRP A 11 -5.29 8.47 1.57
C TRP A 11 -6.69 7.86 1.46
N ASP A 12 -6.92 7.11 0.39
CA ASP A 12 -8.12 6.29 0.18
C ASP A 12 -7.70 4.84 -0.08
N PHE A 13 -8.27 3.92 0.69
CA PHE A 13 -8.06 2.48 0.57
C PHE A 13 -8.97 1.81 -0.46
N LEU A 14 -9.80 2.56 -1.19
CA LEU A 14 -10.69 2.05 -2.24
C LEU A 14 -11.49 0.84 -1.75
N TYR A 15 -12.07 0.95 -0.54
CA TYR A 15 -12.65 -0.17 0.21
C TYR A 15 -13.59 -1.04 -0.62
N ASN A 16 -14.55 -0.44 -1.34
CA ASN A 16 -15.50 -1.22 -2.13
C ASN A 16 -14.82 -1.99 -3.27
N GLU A 17 -13.88 -1.35 -3.98
CA GLU A 17 -13.15 -1.98 -5.10
C GLU A 17 -12.28 -3.13 -4.59
N ASN A 18 -11.40 -2.84 -3.64
CA ASN A 18 -10.48 -3.84 -3.09
C ASN A 18 -11.24 -4.98 -2.43
N ARG A 19 -12.23 -4.69 -1.58
CA ARG A 19 -12.94 -5.76 -0.88
C ARG A 19 -13.80 -6.62 -1.80
N THR A 20 -14.31 -6.06 -2.89
CA THR A 20 -14.99 -6.85 -3.92
C THR A 20 -13.98 -7.74 -4.66
N ALA A 21 -12.86 -7.18 -5.12
CA ALA A 21 -11.82 -7.93 -5.84
C ALA A 21 -11.22 -9.06 -4.99
N HIS A 22 -11.08 -8.86 -3.69
CA HIS A 22 -10.53 -9.84 -2.75
C HIS A 22 -11.58 -10.75 -2.11
N ASN A 23 -12.85 -10.69 -2.52
CA ASN A 23 -13.95 -11.48 -1.95
C ASN A 23 -14.00 -11.36 -0.42
N THR A 24 -13.94 -10.12 0.07
CA THR A 24 -13.90 -9.74 1.49
C THR A 24 -14.94 -8.65 1.81
N ILE A 25 -15.83 -8.31 0.87
CA ILE A 25 -16.87 -7.28 1.04
C ILE A 25 -17.90 -7.65 2.13
N GLU A 26 -18.07 -8.93 2.41
CA GLU A 26 -19.05 -9.44 3.39
C GLU A 26 -18.59 -9.29 4.85
N TYR A 27 -17.30 -9.05 5.12
CA TYR A 27 -16.82 -8.87 6.50
C TYR A 27 -17.44 -7.63 7.16
N SER A 28 -17.95 -7.76 8.39
CA SER A 28 -18.48 -6.63 9.15
C SER A 28 -17.35 -5.86 9.85
N THR A 29 -16.51 -5.18 9.07
CA THR A 29 -15.42 -4.33 9.56
C THR A 29 -15.30 -3.03 8.76
N ARG A 30 -14.75 -2.01 9.41
CA ARG A 30 -14.35 -0.73 8.80
C ARG A 30 -12.90 -0.74 8.29
N GLU A 31 -12.16 -1.80 8.57
CA GLU A 31 -10.78 -1.98 8.15
C GLU A 31 -10.71 -2.58 6.74
N LEU A 32 -9.57 -2.39 6.07
CA LEU A 32 -9.34 -2.97 4.76
C LEU A 32 -8.94 -4.44 4.95
N VAL A 33 -9.74 -5.35 4.38
CA VAL A 33 -9.42 -6.78 4.38
C VAL A 33 -9.06 -7.19 2.96
N VAL A 34 -7.80 -7.58 2.75
CA VAL A 34 -7.28 -8.07 1.47
C VAL A 34 -6.67 -9.45 1.64
N ARG A 35 -6.52 -10.16 0.53
CA ARG A 35 -5.87 -11.48 0.49
C ARG A 35 -4.47 -11.32 -0.09
N ARG A 36 -3.51 -12.05 0.50
CA ARG A 36 -2.11 -12.07 0.05
C ARG A 36 -1.98 -12.49 -1.42
N ALA A 37 -0.89 -12.09 -2.08
CA ALA A 37 -0.60 -12.31 -3.50
C ALA A 37 -1.53 -11.63 -4.51
N ASP A 38 -2.74 -11.25 -4.11
CA ASP A 38 -3.63 -10.47 -4.95
C ASP A 38 -3.30 -8.96 -4.79
N PRO A 39 -3.24 -8.20 -5.90
CA PRO A 39 -2.97 -6.76 -5.85
C PRO A 39 -4.16 -5.98 -5.31
N PHE A 40 -3.90 -5.00 -4.44
CA PHE A 40 -4.88 -4.00 -3.98
C PHE A 40 -4.38 -2.59 -4.28
N LYS A 41 -5.31 -1.63 -4.38
CA LYS A 41 -4.99 -0.25 -4.74
C LYS A 41 -5.19 0.70 -3.56
N ILE A 42 -4.35 1.73 -3.48
CA ILE A 42 -4.58 2.88 -2.63
C ILE A 42 -4.40 4.15 -3.44
N ILE A 43 -5.05 5.24 -3.02
CA ILE A 43 -4.80 6.58 -3.55
C ILE A 43 -4.15 7.39 -2.45
N LEU A 44 -2.99 7.98 -2.74
CA LEU A 44 -2.33 8.95 -1.87
C LEU A 44 -2.62 10.36 -2.39
N VAL A 45 -2.99 11.27 -1.51
CA VAL A 45 -3.24 12.69 -1.82
C VAL A 45 -2.15 13.54 -1.15
N PHE A 46 -1.55 14.44 -1.93
CA PHE A 46 -0.39 15.22 -1.54
C PHE A 46 -0.74 16.71 -1.42
N ASN A 47 0.06 17.43 -0.64
CA ASN A 47 -0.07 18.88 -0.44
C ASN A 47 0.32 19.72 -1.67
N VAL A 48 1.09 19.12 -2.58
CA VAL A 48 1.55 19.75 -3.82
C VAL A 48 1.37 18.77 -4.99
N PRO A 49 1.39 19.26 -6.23
CA PRO A 49 1.39 18.37 -7.37
C PRO A 49 2.58 17.41 -7.37
N ILE A 50 2.36 16.15 -7.74
CA ILE A 50 3.41 15.12 -7.76
C ILE A 50 3.55 14.49 -9.14
N GLN A 51 4.79 14.27 -9.57
CA GLN A 51 5.07 13.62 -10.86
C GLN A 51 5.85 12.31 -10.68
N SER A 52 6.89 12.31 -9.84
CA SER A 52 7.81 11.17 -9.73
C SER A 52 8.38 10.97 -8.33
N GLU A 53 7.64 11.35 -7.29
CA GLU A 53 8.10 11.26 -5.90
C GLU A 53 8.58 9.85 -5.52
N ASP A 54 9.65 9.81 -4.73
CA ASP A 54 10.21 8.59 -4.18
C ASP A 54 9.40 8.18 -2.94
N ILE A 55 8.40 7.33 -3.16
CA ILE A 55 7.51 6.83 -2.11
C ILE A 55 8.05 5.48 -1.62
N THR A 56 8.29 5.37 -0.31
CA THR A 56 8.68 4.11 0.33
C THR A 56 7.60 3.66 1.30
N PHE A 57 7.16 2.42 1.14
CA PHE A 57 6.22 1.74 2.01
C PHE A 57 6.96 0.95 3.08
N THR A 58 6.36 0.91 4.26
CA THR A 58 6.79 0.04 5.34
C THR A 58 5.58 -0.72 5.86
N VAL A 59 5.61 -2.03 5.81
CA VAL A 59 4.57 -2.92 6.37
C VAL A 59 5.10 -3.61 7.60
N LYS A 60 4.29 -3.69 8.66
CA LYS A 60 4.63 -4.26 9.96
C LYS A 60 3.44 -5.05 10.49
N THR A 61 3.70 -6.19 11.12
CA THR A 61 2.70 -6.98 11.84
C THR A 61 3.29 -7.55 13.13
N GLY A 62 2.46 -7.73 14.15
CA GLY A 62 2.84 -8.27 15.45
C GLY A 62 3.62 -7.29 16.36
N PRO A 63 3.89 -7.70 17.62
CA PRO A 63 4.48 -6.83 18.64
C PRO A 63 5.99 -6.59 18.48
N ALA A 64 6.69 -7.44 17.70
CA ALA A 64 8.14 -7.35 17.47
C ALA A 64 8.48 -7.57 15.98
N PRO A 65 8.11 -6.63 15.09
CA PRO A 65 8.27 -6.80 13.66
C PRO A 65 9.75 -6.75 13.24
N SER A 66 10.22 -7.80 12.56
CA SER A 66 11.56 -7.87 11.97
C SER A 66 11.56 -8.41 10.54
N VAL A 67 12.59 -8.05 9.76
CA VAL A 67 12.80 -8.56 8.40
C VAL A 67 13.08 -10.06 8.43
N HIS A 68 13.84 -10.54 9.41
CA HIS A 68 14.18 -11.95 9.57
C HIS A 68 12.94 -12.83 9.76
N THR A 69 11.98 -12.35 10.54
CA THR A 69 10.71 -13.04 10.80
C THR A 69 9.63 -12.76 9.76
N LYS A 70 9.94 -12.05 8.66
CA LYS A 70 8.99 -11.66 7.59
C LYS A 70 7.77 -10.86 8.07
N THR A 71 7.88 -10.24 9.24
CA THR A 71 6.86 -9.37 9.87
C THR A 71 7.13 -7.88 9.67
N LEU A 72 8.23 -7.53 8.99
CA LEU A 72 8.60 -6.18 8.57
C LEU A 72 9.10 -6.25 7.12
N ALA A 73 8.58 -5.39 6.25
CA ALA A 73 9.15 -5.16 4.93
C ALA A 73 9.14 -3.68 4.57
N MET A 74 10.18 -3.26 3.84
CA MET A 74 10.31 -1.92 3.29
C MET A 74 10.54 -2.05 1.79
N PHE A 75 9.78 -1.29 1.00
CA PHE A 75 9.84 -1.37 -0.46
C PHE A 75 9.37 -0.04 -1.07
N SER A 76 9.99 0.35 -2.18
CA SER A 76 9.71 1.63 -2.84
C SER A 76 8.77 1.45 -4.02
N ALA A 77 7.98 2.49 -4.32
CA ALA A 77 7.08 2.52 -5.45
C ALA A 77 7.87 2.63 -6.78
N SER A 78 7.67 1.69 -7.68
CA SER A 78 8.31 1.64 -9.00
C SER A 78 7.32 1.89 -10.14
N SER A 79 7.83 2.08 -11.36
CA SER A 79 6.98 2.17 -12.58
C SER A 79 6.60 0.81 -13.16
N ALA A 80 7.21 -0.27 -12.67
CA ALA A 80 6.97 -1.64 -13.12
C ALA A 80 6.77 -2.57 -11.92
N SER A 81 6.12 -3.71 -12.14
CA SER A 81 5.91 -4.73 -11.11
C SER A 81 7.24 -5.29 -10.59
N GLY A 82 7.26 -5.59 -9.28
CA GLY A 82 8.40 -6.22 -8.62
C GLY A 82 8.38 -7.76 -8.74
N ASN A 83 9.24 -8.41 -7.96
CA ASN A 83 9.28 -9.87 -7.86
C ASN A 83 8.06 -10.39 -7.07
N ILE A 84 7.40 -11.43 -7.60
CA ILE A 84 6.23 -12.09 -6.98
C ILE A 84 6.49 -12.64 -5.56
N ASN A 85 7.74 -12.91 -5.22
CA ASN A 85 8.16 -13.41 -3.91
C ASN A 85 8.47 -12.28 -2.90
N SER A 86 8.15 -11.02 -3.25
CA SER A 86 8.42 -9.86 -2.41
C SER A 86 7.25 -8.89 -2.41
N TRP A 87 7.19 -8.03 -1.40
CA TRP A 87 6.30 -6.89 -1.43
C TRP A 87 6.68 -5.96 -2.58
N SER A 88 5.68 -5.45 -3.29
CA SER A 88 5.88 -4.49 -4.37
C SER A 88 4.82 -3.40 -4.35
N ALA A 89 5.20 -2.22 -4.82
CA ALA A 89 4.32 -1.07 -5.03
C ALA A 89 4.55 -0.54 -6.45
N VAL A 90 3.50 -0.44 -7.25
CA VAL A 90 3.56 0.08 -8.62
C VAL A 90 2.79 1.38 -8.69
N ARG A 91 3.45 2.43 -9.18
CA ARG A 91 2.82 3.72 -9.46
C ARG A 91 1.87 3.57 -10.65
N GLY A 92 0.60 3.88 -10.41
CA GLY A 92 -0.43 3.97 -11.44
C GLY A 92 -0.55 5.39 -11.99
N GLN A 93 -1.75 5.73 -12.46
CA GLN A 93 -2.06 7.08 -12.92
C GLN A 93 -1.89 8.10 -11.78
N SER A 94 -1.23 9.21 -12.07
CA SER A 94 -1.17 10.39 -11.21
C SER A 94 -2.12 11.47 -11.74
N GLY A 95 -2.90 12.05 -10.84
CA GLY A 95 -3.62 13.30 -11.08
C GLY A 95 -2.72 14.51 -10.84
N SER A 96 -3.32 15.67 -10.57
CA SER A 96 -2.55 16.86 -10.21
C SER A 96 -1.80 16.64 -8.90
N ASN A 97 -2.50 16.28 -7.82
CA ASN A 97 -1.95 16.11 -6.47
C ASN A 97 -2.26 14.74 -5.85
N ASN A 98 -2.60 13.74 -6.67
CA ASN A 98 -2.87 12.39 -6.19
C ASN A 98 -2.14 11.34 -7.03
N MET A 99 -1.90 10.18 -6.44
CA MET A 99 -1.29 9.05 -7.13
C MET A 99 -1.92 7.75 -6.64
N THR A 100 -2.38 6.96 -7.60
CA THR A 100 -2.80 5.58 -7.35
C THR A 100 -1.57 4.70 -7.24
N ILE A 101 -1.50 3.88 -6.19
CA ILE A 101 -0.45 2.89 -5.97
C ILE A 101 -1.11 1.51 -5.91
N THR A 102 -0.62 0.58 -6.71
CA THR A 102 -1.00 -0.83 -6.63
C THR A 102 0.02 -1.56 -5.77
N ILE A 103 -0.40 -2.15 -4.66
CA ILE A 103 0.44 -2.90 -3.73
C ILE A 103 0.15 -4.39 -3.85
N THR A 104 1.20 -5.20 -3.89
CA THR A 104 1.08 -6.66 -3.89
C THR A 104 1.99 -7.24 -2.81
N SER A 105 1.43 -8.08 -1.95
CA SER A 105 2.22 -8.85 -0.97
C SER A 105 2.72 -10.15 -1.60
N PRO A 106 3.79 -10.78 -1.06
CA PRO A 106 4.14 -12.14 -1.47
C PRO A 106 3.07 -13.15 -1.03
N SER A 107 3.05 -14.31 -1.67
CA SER A 107 2.09 -15.39 -1.39
C SER A 107 2.32 -16.10 -0.05
N ASP A 108 3.53 -15.99 0.51
CA ASP A 108 3.91 -16.50 1.83
C ASP A 108 3.88 -15.40 2.91
N ALA A 109 3.32 -14.22 2.60
CA ALA A 109 3.11 -13.17 3.59
C ALA A 109 2.31 -13.71 4.78
N ILE A 110 2.74 -13.32 5.99
CA ILE A 110 2.04 -13.63 7.23
C ILE A 110 0.65 -13.01 7.15
N MET A 111 -0.39 -13.82 7.35
CA MET A 111 -1.76 -13.34 7.47
C MET A 111 -1.96 -12.81 8.87
N ASP A 112 -2.26 -11.53 8.98
CA ASP A 112 -2.69 -10.88 10.21
C ASP A 112 -3.95 -10.07 9.93
N ILE A 113 -4.74 -9.80 10.95
CA ILE A 113 -6.12 -9.29 10.82
C ILE A 113 -6.23 -7.76 10.67
N THR A 114 -5.15 -7.02 10.44
CA THR A 114 -5.26 -5.54 10.35
C THR A 114 -4.23 -4.91 9.42
N LEU A 115 -4.69 -4.15 8.43
CA LEU A 115 -3.94 -3.11 7.69
C LEU A 115 -4.58 -1.75 7.97
#